data_AF-A0A383VDY0-F1
#
_entry.id   AF-A0A383VDY0-F1
#
_cell.length_a   1.000
_cell.length_b   1.000
_cell.length_c   1.000
_cell.angle_alpha   90.00
_cell.angle_beta   90.00
_cell.angle_gamma   90.00
#
_symmetry.space_group_name_H-M   'P 1'
#
loop_
_entity.id
_entity.type
_entity.pdbx_description
1 polymer ?
#
loop_
_entity_poly.entity_id
_entity_poly.type
_entity_poly.pdbx_seq_one_letter_code
_entity_poly.pdbx_strand_id
1 'polypeptide(L)'
;MCEGMSDPADFTGYQVALWREIATDLGLQETKDWVFSCVDWNMMLEDLANANGSCSFGAAGVEVISANIDLGFKFSWPIYKSGYQILVAAADDGGVWSFTQAFHWSVWLLLGVTAIGVLLLITAVES
;
A
#
# COMPACT_ATOMS: atom_id res chain seq x y z
N MET A 1 13.55 -2.36 -5.12
CA MET A 1 13.42 -1.24 -6.08
C MET A 1 14.81 -0.96 -6.61
N CYS A 2 15.05 -1.17 -7.91
CA CYS A 2 16.37 -0.99 -8.55
C CYS A 2 16.34 0.07 -9.66
N GLU A 3 15.21 0.75 -9.83
CA GLU A 3 15.02 1.77 -10.86
C GLU A 3 15.90 3.00 -10.55
N GLY A 4 16.74 3.39 -11.51
CA GLY A 4 17.69 4.51 -11.36
C GLY A 4 18.96 4.19 -10.58
N MET A 5 19.20 2.94 -10.18
CA MET A 5 20.42 2.50 -9.50
C MET A 5 21.31 1.70 -10.46
N SER A 6 22.59 2.07 -10.57
CA SER A 6 23.54 1.38 -11.43
C SER A 6 24.33 0.27 -10.73
N ASP A 7 24.48 0.36 -9.40
CA ASP A 7 25.22 -0.62 -8.60
C ASP A 7 24.26 -1.60 -7.89
N PRO A 8 24.38 -2.92 -8.12
CA PRO A 8 23.65 -3.95 -7.39
C PRO A 8 23.79 -3.87 -5.86
N ALA A 9 24.92 -3.37 -5.36
CA ALA A 9 25.14 -3.19 -3.93
C ALA A 9 24.12 -2.22 -3.31
N ASP A 10 23.72 -1.18 -4.06
CA ASP A 10 22.79 -0.15 -3.62
C ASP A 10 21.33 -0.59 -3.66
N PHE A 11 21.05 -1.78 -4.20
CA PHE A 11 19.68 -2.28 -4.25
C PHE A 11 19.15 -2.50 -2.82
N THR A 12 17.91 -2.05 -2.61
CA THR A 12 17.22 -2.14 -1.32
C THR A 12 15.79 -2.64 -1.48
N GLY A 13 15.20 -3.03 -0.35
CA GLY A 13 13.84 -3.53 -0.22
C GLY A 13 13.79 -4.89 0.47
N TYR A 14 12.57 -5.30 0.81
CA TYR A 14 12.33 -6.54 1.56
C TYR A 14 12.93 -7.78 0.87
N GLN A 15 12.67 -7.97 -0.42
CA GLN A 15 13.14 -9.14 -1.17
C GLN A 15 14.67 -9.18 -1.34
N VAL A 16 15.30 -8.00 -1.50
CA VAL A 16 16.75 -7.87 -1.61
C VAL A 16 17.42 -8.25 -0.29
N ALA A 17 16.91 -7.71 0.82
CA ALA A 17 17.41 -8.04 2.16
C ALA A 17 17.22 -9.52 2.50
N LEU A 18 16.05 -10.08 2.17
CA LEU A 18 15.75 -11.49 2.39
C LEU A 18 16.71 -12.41 1.62
N TRP A 19 16.97 -12.12 0.34
CA TRP A 19 17.90 -12.93 -0.44
C TRP A 19 19.34 -12.83 0.08
N ARG A 20 19.80 -11.64 0.48
CA ARG A 20 21.13 -11.48 1.09
C ARG A 20 21.28 -12.32 2.37
N GLU A 21 20.25 -12.38 3.21
CA GLU A 21 20.24 -13.23 4.40
C GLU A 21 20.33 -14.72 4.03
N ILE A 22 19.48 -15.17 3.09
CA ILE A 22 19.48 -16.56 2.60
C ILE A 22 20.83 -16.93 1.97
N ALA A 23 21.41 -16.05 1.16
CA ALA A 23 22.70 -16.25 0.52
C ALA A 23 23.82 -16.37 1.57
N THR A 24 23.76 -15.54 2.63
CA THR A 24 24.69 -15.60 3.76
C THR A 24 24.60 -16.94 4.48
N ASP A 25 23.39 -17.42 4.77
CA ASP A 25 23.14 -18.72 5.41
C ASP A 25 23.61 -19.90 4.54
N LEU A 26 23.51 -19.78 3.21
CA LEU A 26 24.01 -20.76 2.25
C LEU A 26 25.52 -20.66 1.99
N GLY A 27 26.20 -19.65 2.54
CA GLY A 27 27.61 -19.39 2.30
C GLY A 27 27.95 -18.89 0.89
N LEU A 28 26.96 -18.35 0.18
CA LEU A 28 27.11 -17.79 -1.16
C LEU A 28 27.63 -16.35 -1.11
N GLN A 29 28.59 -16.02 -1.97
CA GLN A 29 29.20 -14.69 -2.02
C GLN A 29 28.63 -13.86 -3.18
N GLU A 30 28.16 -12.66 -2.87
CA GLU A 30 27.72 -11.67 -3.87
C GLU A 30 28.90 -11.34 -4.79
N THR A 31 28.64 -11.13 -6.09
CA THR A 31 29.60 -10.95 -7.21
C THR A 31 30.38 -12.19 -7.65
N LYS A 32 30.51 -13.22 -6.80
CA LYS A 32 31.20 -14.46 -7.15
C LYS A 32 30.24 -15.56 -7.56
N ASP A 33 29.24 -15.82 -6.71
CA ASP A 33 28.29 -16.92 -6.89
C ASP A 33 26.93 -16.42 -7.39
N TRP A 34 26.61 -15.15 -7.13
CA TRP A 34 25.36 -14.53 -7.54
C TRP A 34 25.50 -13.01 -7.69
N VAL A 35 24.63 -12.40 -8.50
CA VAL A 35 24.56 -10.93 -8.69
C VAL A 35 23.11 -10.52 -8.92
N PHE A 36 22.70 -9.38 -8.39
CA PHE A 36 21.40 -8.81 -8.77
C PHE A 36 21.50 -8.11 -10.13
N SER A 37 20.53 -8.36 -10.98
CA SER A 37 20.32 -7.61 -12.21
C SER A 37 18.95 -6.93 -12.14
N CYS A 38 18.91 -5.64 -12.46
CA CYS A 38 17.65 -4.94 -12.64
C CYS A 38 17.17 -5.19 -14.07
N VAL A 39 16.06 -5.90 -14.20
CA VAL A 39 15.50 -6.30 -15.50
C VAL A 39 14.05 -5.85 -15.55
N ASP A 40 13.57 -5.49 -16.75
CA ASP A 40 12.15 -5.24 -16.97
C ASP A 40 11.32 -6.46 -16.56
N TRP A 41 10.10 -6.21 -16.07
CA TRP A 41 9.22 -7.25 -15.57
C TRP A 41 8.94 -8.34 -16.62
N ASN A 42 8.61 -7.95 -17.85
CA ASN A 42 8.26 -8.93 -18.89
C ASN A 42 9.49 -9.72 -19.32
N MET A 43 10.63 -9.03 -19.46
CA MET A 43 11.90 -9.67 -19.78
C MET A 43 12.32 -10.66 -18.69
N MET A 44 12.12 -10.33 -17.41
CA MET A 44 12.40 -11.24 -16.30
C MET A 44 11.53 -12.50 -16.38
N LEU A 45 10.24 -12.37 -16.64
CA LEU A 45 9.33 -13.52 -16.77
C LEU A 45 9.70 -14.40 -17.96
N GLU A 46 9.97 -13.81 -19.12
CA GLU A 46 10.39 -14.54 -20.32
C GLU A 46 11.71 -15.29 -20.10
N ASP A 47 12.68 -14.63 -19.46
CA ASP A 47 14.00 -15.20 -19.20
C ASP A 47 13.94 -16.31 -18.15
N LEU A 48 13.12 -16.17 -17.10
CA LEU A 48 12.88 -17.22 -16.10
C LEU A 48 12.14 -18.44 -16.68
N ALA A 49 11.29 -18.24 -17.71
CA ALA A 49 10.58 -19.34 -18.37
C ALA A 49 11.49 -20.08 -19.35
N ASN A 50 12.54 -19.43 -19.82
CA ASN A 50 13.52 -20.00 -20.73
C ASN A 50 14.56 -20.82 -19.95
N ALA A 51 14.67 -22.12 -20.27
CA ALA A 51 15.69 -23.00 -19.66
C ALA A 51 17.14 -22.54 -19.89
N ASN A 52 17.38 -21.74 -20.93
CA ASN A 52 18.68 -21.14 -21.26
C ASN A 52 18.73 -19.63 -20.94
N GLY A 53 17.82 -19.15 -20.11
CA GLY A 53 17.80 -17.76 -19.68
C GLY A 53 19.00 -17.39 -18.81
N SER A 54 19.24 -16.09 -18.70
CA SER A 54 20.31 -15.55 -17.85
C SER A 54 19.94 -15.50 -16.37
N CYS A 55 18.65 -15.37 -16.06
CA CYS A 55 18.08 -15.28 -14.73
C CYS A 55 17.82 -16.67 -14.18
N SER A 56 18.51 -17.03 -13.10
CA SER A 56 18.26 -18.31 -12.40
C SER A 56 17.17 -18.22 -11.34
N PHE A 57 16.93 -17.01 -10.80
CA PHE A 57 15.99 -16.78 -9.71
C PHE A 57 15.40 -15.37 -9.78
N GLY A 58 14.09 -15.26 -9.61
CA GLY A 58 13.37 -13.99 -9.53
C GLY A 58 12.98 -13.66 -8.09
N ALA A 59 13.66 -12.69 -7.48
CA ALA A 59 13.27 -12.13 -6.18
C ALA A 59 12.19 -11.05 -6.39
N ALA A 60 10.99 -11.47 -6.80
CA ALA A 60 9.90 -10.58 -7.21
C ALA A 60 8.55 -11.04 -6.64
N GLY A 61 7.58 -10.11 -6.53
CA GLY A 61 6.22 -10.38 -6.07
C GLY A 61 5.37 -11.10 -7.13
N VAL A 62 5.81 -12.28 -7.58
CA VAL A 62 5.09 -13.07 -8.59
C VAL A 62 3.99 -13.87 -7.90
N GLU A 63 2.76 -13.73 -8.37
CA GLU A 63 1.62 -14.48 -7.86
C GLU A 63 1.72 -15.96 -8.23
N VAL A 64 1.45 -16.84 -7.26
CA VAL A 64 1.41 -18.29 -7.47
C VAL A 64 0.05 -18.67 -8.02
N ILE A 65 -0.12 -18.53 -9.33
CA ILE A 65 -1.34 -18.86 -10.07
C ILE A 65 -1.09 -19.98 -11.09
N SER A 66 -2.13 -20.71 -11.49
CA SER A 66 -2.01 -21.84 -12.42
C SER A 66 -1.40 -21.43 -13.76
N ALA A 67 -1.77 -20.28 -14.31
CA ALA A 67 -1.23 -19.79 -15.58
C ALA A 67 0.31 -19.65 -15.55
N ASN A 68 0.87 -19.20 -14.42
CA ASN A 68 2.32 -19.08 -14.22
C ASN A 68 3.00 -20.45 -14.10
N ILE A 69 2.34 -21.40 -13.43
CA ILE A 69 2.83 -22.78 -13.31
C ILE A 69 2.81 -23.48 -14.68
N ASP A 70 1.77 -23.24 -15.48
CA ASP A 70 1.60 -23.80 -16.83
C ASP A 70 2.65 -23.24 -17.81
N LEU A 71 3.15 -22.02 -17.57
CA LEU A 71 4.32 -21.45 -18.27
C LEU A 71 5.66 -22.07 -17.85
N GLY A 72 5.66 -22.97 -16.87
CA GLY A 72 6.84 -23.71 -16.40
C GLY A 72 7.54 -23.10 -15.19
N PHE A 73 6.98 -22.04 -14.58
CA PHE A 73 7.57 -21.46 -13.39
C PHE A 73 7.50 -22.39 -12.18
N LYS A 74 8.59 -22.44 -11.43
CA LYS A 74 8.70 -23.17 -10.17
C LYS A 74 8.82 -22.17 -9.03
N PHE A 75 7.93 -22.31 -8.06
CA PHE A 75 7.86 -21.41 -6.91
C PHE A 75 8.43 -22.08 -5.66
N SER A 76 9.07 -21.29 -4.81
CA SER A 76 9.39 -21.69 -3.44
C SER A 76 8.14 -21.67 -2.56
N TRP A 77 8.28 -22.06 -1.30
CA TRP A 77 7.19 -21.92 -0.34
C TRP A 77 6.83 -20.43 -0.16
N PRO A 78 5.53 -20.06 -0.21
CA PRO A 78 5.12 -18.67 -0.16
C PRO A 78 5.52 -18.04 1.18
N ILE A 79 6.35 -16.99 1.10
CA ILE A 79 6.82 -16.20 2.25
C ILE A 79 5.81 -15.13 2.69
N TYR A 80 4.84 -14.81 1.84
CA TYR A 80 3.82 -13.80 2.10
C TYR A 80 2.46 -14.31 1.60
N LYS A 81 1.42 -14.11 2.41
CA LYS A 81 0.04 -14.43 2.06
C LYS A 81 -0.76 -13.14 2.06
N SER A 82 -1.21 -12.71 0.89
CA SER A 82 -2.13 -11.58 0.70
C SER A 82 -3.39 -12.01 -0.04
N GLY A 83 -4.42 -11.19 0.09
CA GLY A 83 -5.61 -11.22 -0.75
C GLY A 83 -5.89 -9.83 -1.32
N TYR A 84 -6.81 -9.74 -2.27
CA TYR A 84 -7.22 -8.46 -2.84
C TYR A 84 -7.87 -7.58 -1.78
N GLN A 85 -7.43 -6.33 -1.71
CA GLN A 85 -7.95 -5.31 -0.82
C GLN A 85 -8.34 -4.08 -1.65
N ILE A 86 -9.41 -3.40 -1.23
CA ILE A 86 -9.87 -2.16 -1.87
C ILE A 86 -9.33 -0.99 -1.04
N LEU A 87 -8.44 -0.20 -1.63
CA LEU A 87 -8.00 1.06 -1.05
C LEU A 87 -9.00 2.15 -1.44
N VAL A 88 -9.67 2.74 -0.45
CA VAL A 88 -10.56 3.89 -0.64
C VAL A 88 -9.94 5.09 0.06
N ALA A 89 -9.88 6.24 -0.63
CA ALA A 89 -9.50 7.48 0.00
C ALA A 89 -10.54 7.84 1.07
N ALA A 90 -10.13 7.85 2.34
CA ALA A 90 -10.96 8.38 3.40
C ALA A 90 -10.90 9.91 3.34
N ALA A 91 -12.01 10.56 3.00
CA ALA A 91 -12.14 12.00 3.19
C ALA A 91 -12.32 12.26 4.69
N ASP A 92 -11.48 13.13 5.24
CA ASP A 92 -11.68 13.67 6.58
C ASP A 92 -12.64 14.86 6.46
N ASP A 93 -13.94 14.61 6.65
CA ASP A 93 -14.99 15.63 6.58
C ASP A 93 -15.09 16.47 7.87
N GLY A 94 -14.04 16.46 8.71
CA GLY A 94 -13.94 17.25 9.94
C GLY A 94 -13.91 18.76 9.71
N GLY A 95 -15.07 19.38 9.54
CA GLY A 95 -15.23 20.84 9.47
C GLY A 95 -15.39 21.50 10.85
N VAL A 96 -15.07 22.80 10.95
CA VAL A 96 -15.29 23.65 12.16
C VAL A 96 -16.75 23.63 12.64
N TRP A 97 -17.69 23.36 11.73
CA TRP A 97 -19.12 23.27 12.01
C TRP A 97 -19.64 21.83 12.22
N SER A 98 -18.75 20.85 12.38
CA SER A 98 -19.15 19.45 12.65
C SER A 98 -20.03 19.32 13.89
N PHE A 99 -19.89 20.21 14.89
CA PHE A 99 -20.76 20.23 16.07
C PHE A 99 -22.23 20.57 15.76
N THR A 100 -22.53 21.25 14.64
CA THR A 100 -23.92 21.57 14.25
C THR A 100 -24.64 20.39 13.61
N GLN A 101 -23.90 19.37 13.15
CA GLN A 101 -24.47 18.15 12.57
C GLN A 101 -25.17 17.26 13.61
N ALA A 102 -24.90 17.47 14.91
CA ALA A 102 -25.56 16.70 15.98
C ALA A 102 -27.08 16.94 16.04
N PHE A 103 -27.56 18.09 15.55
CA PHE A 103 -28.97 18.46 15.59
C PHE A 103 -29.48 18.90 14.22
N HIS A 104 -30.75 18.58 13.92
CA HIS A 104 -31.39 19.06 12.70
C HIS A 104 -31.47 20.60 12.69
N TRP A 105 -31.33 21.22 11.53
CA TRP A 105 -31.24 22.69 11.36
C TRP A 105 -32.42 23.45 12.00
N SER A 106 -33.59 22.82 12.07
CA SER A 106 -34.79 23.37 12.71
C SER A 106 -34.63 23.64 14.21
N VAL A 107 -33.79 22.87 14.91
CA VAL A 107 -33.53 23.06 16.35
C VAL A 107 -32.82 24.39 16.58
N TRP A 108 -31.84 24.72 15.75
CA TRP A 108 -31.12 25.99 15.81
C TRP A 108 -32.04 27.19 15.56
N LEU A 109 -32.97 27.06 14.61
CA LEU A 109 -34.00 28.08 14.40
C LEU A 109 -34.92 28.25 15.61
N LEU A 110 -35.42 27.14 16.17
CA LEU A 110 -36.29 27.20 17.34
C LEU A 110 -35.60 27.84 18.54
N LEU A 111 -34.33 27.51 18.78
CA LEU A 111 -33.51 28.17 19.80
C LEU A 111 -33.40 29.69 19.55
N GLY A 112 -33.19 30.11 18.30
CA GLY A 112 -33.17 31.53 17.94
C GLY A 112 -34.51 32.24 18.19
N VAL A 113 -35.62 31.64 17.75
CA VAL A 113 -36.97 32.21 17.92
C VAL A 113 -37.35 32.28 19.40
N THR A 114 -37.08 31.23 20.17
CA THR A 114 -37.36 31.21 21.61
C THR A 114 -36.52 32.26 22.36
N ALA A 115 -35.24 32.43 22.03
CA ALA A 115 -34.40 33.46 22.63
C ALA A 115 -34.93 34.88 22.37
N ILE A 116 -35.32 35.19 21.13
CA ILE A 116 -35.91 36.49 20.78
C ILE A 116 -37.25 36.68 21.50
N GLY A 117 -38.11 35.65 21.52
CA GLY A 117 -39.40 35.70 22.20
C GLY A 117 -39.26 35.98 23.70
N VAL A 118 -38.33 35.31 24.37
CA VAL A 118 -38.02 35.56 25.80
C VAL A 118 -37.52 36.99 26.00
N LEU A 119 -36.62 37.48 25.14
CA LEU A 119 -36.09 38.83 25.25
C LEU A 119 -37.19 39.90 25.10
N LEU A 120 -38.10 39.72 24.13
CA LEU A 120 -39.25 40.61 23.95
C LEU A 120 -40.17 40.61 25.17
N LEU A 121 -40.45 39.42 25.74
CA LEU A 121 -41.27 39.30 26.95
C LEU A 121 -40.63 40.03 28.13
N ILE A 122 -39.32 39.89 28.34
CA ILE A 122 -38.60 40.62 29.40
C ILE A 122 -38.75 42.13 29.20
N THR A 123 -38.47 42.63 27.99
CA THR A 123 -38.58 44.08 27.70
C THR A 123 -40.00 44.63 27.88
N ALA A 124 -41.03 43.83 27.59
CA ALA A 124 -42.42 44.23 27.76
C ALA A 124 -42.89 44.21 29.22
N VAL A 125 -42.23 43.41 30.08
CA VAL A 125 -42.49 43.38 31.52
C VAL A 125 -41.75 44.50 32.25
N GLU A 126 -40.57 44.88 31.76
CA GLU A 126 -39.78 45.99 32.32
C GLU A 126 -40.28 47.39 31.89
N SER A 127 -41.12 47.47 30.85
CA SER A 127 -41.74 48.71 30.36
C SER A 127 -43.09 49.02 31.01
#